data_AF-A0A7C2VP52-F1
#
_entry.id   AF-A0A7C2VP52-F1
#
_cell.length_a   1.000
_cell.length_b   1.000
_cell.length_c   1.000
_cell.angle_alpha   90.00
_cell.angle_beta   90.00
_cell.angle_gamma   90.00
#
_symmetry.space_group_name_H-M   'P 1'
#
loop_
_entity.id
_entity.type
_entity.pdbx_description
1 polymer ?
#
loop_
_entity_poly.entity_id
_entity_poly.type
_entity_poly.pdbx_seq_one_letter_code
_entity_poly.pdbx_strand_id
1 'polypeptide(L)' 'MKRFILEKSNDEFYTSHSGLALIGLGVNRHTSLNSKIKRAIPDTKDIANTDVIRSYLGLLALGKSDYE' A
#
# COMPACT_ATOMS: atom_id res chain seq x y z
N MET A 1 -3.43 -13.84 16.50
CA MET A 1 -3.66 -13.28 15.14
C MET A 1 -4.50 -12.03 15.30
N LYS A 2 -4.14 -10.89 14.67
CA LYS A 2 -4.97 -9.67 14.75
C LYS A 2 -6.22 -9.86 13.89
N ARG A 3 -7.41 -9.65 14.48
CA ARG A 3 -8.69 -9.73 13.77
C ARG A 3 -8.99 -8.35 13.20
N PHE A 4 -9.02 -8.24 11.87
CA PHE A 4 -9.46 -7.02 11.20
C PHE A 4 -10.98 -7.07 11.05
N ILE A 5 -11.66 -6.01 11.46
CA ILE A 5 -13.09 -5.82 11.21
C ILE A 5 -13.17 -4.92 9.99
N LEU A 6 -13.79 -5.41 8.92
CA LEU A 6 -14.00 -4.66 7.67
C LEU A 6 -15.43 -4.12 7.72
N GLU A 7 -15.58 -2.81 7.87
CA GLU A 7 -16.87 -2.12 7.91
C GLU A 7 -16.94 -1.06 6.81
N LYS A 8 -18.13 -0.87 6.24
CA LYS A 8 -18.41 0.16 5.24
C LYS A 8 -19.00 1.36 5.98
N SER A 9 -18.32 2.50 5.92
CA SER A 9 -18.84 3.76 6.46
C SER A 9 -20.06 4.22 5.64
N ASN A 10 -21.12 4.64 6.32
CA ASN A 10 -22.30 5.22 5.68
C ASN A 10 -22.10 6.71 5.36
N ASP A 11 -21.18 7.37 6.07
CA ASP A 11 -20.92 8.81 5.95
C ASP A 11 -19.65 9.10 5.13
N GLU A 12 -18.66 8.20 5.14
CA GLU A 12 -17.38 8.40 4.46
C GLU A 12 -17.31 7.58 3.18
N PHE A 13 -17.44 8.26 2.04
CA PHE A 13 -17.16 7.68 0.73
C PHE A 13 -15.67 7.76 0.41
N TYR A 14 -14.96 6.65 0.60
CA TYR A 14 -13.60 6.52 0.08
C TYR A 14 -13.67 6.30 -1.45
N THR A 15 -13.58 7.38 -2.21
CA THR A 15 -13.25 7.32 -3.65
C THR A 15 -11.91 6.61 -3.84
N SER A 16 -11.62 6.11 -5.04
CA SER A 16 -10.39 5.35 -5.33
C SER A 16 -9.10 6.03 -4.85
N HIS A 17 -9.02 7.36 -4.94
CA HIS A 17 -7.87 8.14 -4.47
C HIS A 17 -7.78 8.21 -2.94
N SER A 18 -8.91 8.45 -2.27
CA SER A 18 -9.00 8.47 -0.80
C SER A 18 -8.83 7.06 -0.18
N GLY A 19 -9.24 6.00 -0.88
CA GLY A 19 -8.98 4.61 -0.50
C GLY A 19 -7.51 4.24 -0.58
N LEU A 20 -6.80 4.70 -1.61
CA LEU A 20 -5.35 4.51 -1.74
C LEU A 20 -4.59 5.20 -0.59
N ALA A 21 -5.02 6.39 -0.19
CA ALA A 21 -4.46 7.09 0.98
C ALA A 21 -4.66 6.29 2.28
N LEU A 22 -5.84 5.71 2.49
CA LEU A 22 -6.14 4.86 3.65
C LEU A 22 -5.27 3.59 3.65
N ILE A 23 -5.09 2.96 2.49
CA ILE A 23 -4.21 1.80 2.35
C ILE A 23 -2.76 2.18 2.67
N GLY A 24 -2.27 3.30 2.14
CA GLY A 24 -0.95 3.84 2.48
C GLY A 24 -0.78 4.06 3.99
N LEU A 25 -1.80 4.62 4.64
CA LEU A 25 -1.83 4.81 6.09
C LEU A 25 -1.76 3.46 6.83
N GLY A 26 -2.55 2.48 6.42
CA GLY A 26 -2.58 1.15 7.01
C GLY A 26 -1.26 0.41 6.87
N VAL A 27 -0.66 0.44 5.69
CA VAL A 27 0.66 -0.14 5.42
C VAL A 27 1.72 0.53 6.30
N ASN A 28 1.74 1.85 6.37
CA ASN A 28 2.76 2.58 7.12
C ASN A 28 2.60 2.48 8.65
N ARG A 29 1.35 2.42 9.17
CA ARG A 29 1.09 2.35 10.62
C ARG A 29 1.02 0.94 11.19
N HIS A 30 0.55 -0.03 10.41
CA HIS A 30 0.23 -1.36 10.92
C HIS A 30 1.13 -2.47 10.38
N THR A 31 2.05 -2.15 9.46
CA THR A 31 3.01 -3.12 8.92
C THR A 31 4.44 -2.62 9.06
N SER A 32 5.39 -3.55 9.02
CA SER A 32 6.82 -3.26 8.89
C SER A 32 7.31 -3.50 7.45
N LEU A 33 6.42 -3.33 6.45
CA LEU A 33 6.71 -3.70 5.06
C LEU A 33 7.95 -2.98 4.53
N ASN A 34 8.05 -1.69 4.83
CA ASN A 34 9.13 -0.83 4.36
C ASN A 34 10.52 -1.28 4.85
N SER A 35 10.65 -1.58 6.14
CA SER A 35 11.91 -2.05 6.72
C SER A 35 12.26 -3.47 6.27
N LYS A 36 11.25 -4.33 6.07
CA LYS A 36 11.44 -5.68 5.53
C LYS A 36 11.95 -5.65 4.09
N ILE A 37 11.40 -4.78 3.25
CA ILE A 37 11.85 -4.63 1.85
C ILE A 37 13.29 -4.13 1.82
N LYS A 38 13.61 -3.05 2.55
CA LYS A 38 14.99 -2.51 2.61
C LYS A 38 16.02 -3.54 3.07
N ARG A 39 15.63 -4.45 3.96
CA ARG A 39 16.50 -5.53 4.44
C ARG A 39 16.63 -6.67 3.43
N ALA A 40 15.57 -6.97 2.68
CA ALA A 40 15.53 -8.11 1.77
C ALA A 40 16.09 -7.79 0.38
N ILE A 41 15.94 -6.55 -0.08
CA ILE A 41 16.31 -6.12 -1.42
C ILE A 41 17.14 -4.85 -1.29
N PRO A 42 18.45 -4.90 -1.60
CA PRO A 42 19.29 -3.70 -1.61
C PRO A 42 18.78 -2.72 -2.66
N ASP A 43 18.88 -1.43 -2.39
CA ASP A 43 18.41 -0.40 -3.32
C ASP A 43 19.25 -0.38 -4.61
N THR A 44 18.55 -0.27 -5.74
CA THR A 44 19.15 0.05 -7.04
C THR A 44 19.49 1.54 -7.12
N LYS A 45 20.45 1.92 -7.96
CA LYS A 45 20.96 3.31 -8.03
C LYS A 45 19.91 4.37 -8.35
N ASP A 46 18.83 3.99 -9.03
CA ASP A 46 17.87 4.96 -9.58
C ASP A 46 16.59 5.04 -8.75
N ILE A 47 15.87 3.91 -8.61
CA ILE A 47 14.60 3.83 -7.88
C ILE A 47 14.76 2.88 -6.71
N ALA A 48 14.33 3.33 -5.53
CA ALA A 48 14.31 2.50 -4.34
C ALA A 48 13.32 1.35 -4.54
N ASN A 49 13.72 0.13 -4.19
CA ASN A 49 12.85 -1.05 -4.36
C ASN A 49 11.58 -0.97 -3.49
N THR A 50 11.63 -0.19 -2.42
CA THR A 50 10.46 0.15 -1.61
C THR A 50 9.39 0.89 -2.39
N ASP A 51 9.79 1.75 -3.32
CA ASP A 51 8.88 2.62 -4.05
C ASP A 51 8.21 1.84 -5.18
N VAL A 52 8.95 0.97 -5.87
CA VAL A 52 8.41 0.03 -6.86
C VAL A 52 7.32 -0.86 -6.24
N ILE A 53 7.60 -1.49 -5.09
CA ILE A 53 6.65 -2.39 -4.43
C ILE A 53 5.43 -1.62 -3.91
N ARG A 54 5.60 -0.40 -3.40
CA ARG A 54 4.48 0.44 -2.98
C ARG A 54 3.58 0.86 -4.13
N SER A 55 4.18 1.26 -5.25
CA SER A 55 3.42 1.63 -6.45
C SER A 55 2.63 0.44 -6.98
N TYR A 56 3.24 -0.76 -6.99
CA TYR A 56 2.54 -1.98 -7.36
C TYR A 56 1.40 -2.34 -6.39
N LEU A 57 1.62 -2.20 -5.08
CA LEU A 57 0.57 -2.36 -4.07
C LEU A 57 -0.59 -1.39 -4.31
N GLY A 58 -0.29 -0.17 -4.74
CA GLY A 58 -1.29 0.81 -5.11
C GLY A 58 -2.11 0.42 -6.34
N LEU A 59 -1.47 -0.15 -7.37
CA LEU A 59 -2.18 -0.69 -8.53
C LEU A 59 -3.12 -1.84 -8.14
N LEU A 60 -2.63 -2.78 -7.33
CA LEU A 60 -3.45 -3.89 -6.82
C LEU A 60 -4.64 -3.41 -6.00
N ALA A 61 -4.44 -2.40 -5.14
CA ALA A 61 -5.49 -1.78 -4.36
C ALA A 61 -6.58 -1.11 -5.22
N LEU A 62 -6.20 -0.61 -6.39
CA LEU A 62 -7.11 -0.01 -7.37
C LEU A 62 -7.74 -1.05 -8.30
N GLY A 63 -7.39 -2.34 -8.17
CA GLY A 63 -7.85 -3.40 -9.07
C GLY A 63 -7.25 -3.33 -10.48
N LYS A 64 -6.12 -2.62 -10.63
CA LYS A 64 -5.38 -2.51 -11.90
C LYS A 64 -4.26 -3.55 -11.96
N SER A 65 -4.00 -4.09 -13.15
CA SER A 65 -2.92 -5.05 -13.38
C SER A 65 -1.64 -4.43 -13.94
N ASP A 66 -1.72 -3.23 -14.54
CA ASP A 66 -0.60 -2.58 -15.21
C ASP A 66 -0.63 -1.05 -15.03
N TYR A 67 0.51 -0.41 -15.33
CA TYR A 67 0.66 1.04 -15.42
C TYR A 67 0.15 1.53 -16.78
N GLU A 68 -1.17 1.57 -16.96
CA GLU A 68 -1.82 2.38 -18.01
C GLU A 68 -1.91 3.86 -17.62
#